data_AF-A0A1G3A025-F1
#
_entry.id   AF-A0A1G3A025-F1
#
_cell.length_a   1.000
_cell.length_b   1.000
_cell.length_c   1.000
_cell.angle_alpha   90.00
_cell.angle_beta   90.00
_cell.angle_gamma   90.00
#
_symmetry.space_group_name_H-M   'P 1'
#
loop_
_entity.id
_entity.type
_entity.pdbx_description
1 polymer ?
#
loop_
_entity_poly.entity_id
_entity_poly.type
_entity_poly.pdbx_seq_one_letter_code
_entity_poly.pdbx_strand_id
1 'polypeptide(L)'
;MLIEARGDEPWFLSLIKRMREDPETRGVALIAVADEGALPSGGGIHRNLPKGLSVDEWAKQLTSLIGPVRKRPIPASPRLLALVAALGLLAVAAVILMFALPQRETTPPIPPGELADWKTQEEMMETNKLLFHEGSWFARPFLGEGVHLTLADGRKLEGFARQEKEGVFLRGMNDAQLIKLSDIRQREPKRQPYEEYWEQAARLSEGDAEGHIRLAQWCLEHGLKLAAKREYRRALIADPNHAEARRGYDRNR
;
A
#
# COMPACT_ATOMS: atom_id res chain seq x y z
N MET A 1 -12.18 -5.36 2.99
CA MET A 1 -10.72 -5.18 2.85
C MET A 1 -10.08 -6.50 3.23
N LEU A 2 -9.70 -7.32 2.24
CA LEU A 2 -8.99 -8.57 2.47
C LEU A 2 -7.51 -8.21 2.50
N ILE A 3 -6.86 -8.30 3.65
CA ILE A 3 -5.42 -8.05 3.75
C ILE A 3 -4.73 -9.38 3.42
N GLU A 4 -4.20 -9.51 2.20
CA GLU A 4 -3.31 -10.62 1.85
C GLU A 4 -1.96 -10.42 2.56
N ALA A 5 -1.72 -11.18 3.62
CA ALA A 5 -0.42 -11.21 4.30
C ALA A 5 0.42 -12.36 3.73
N ARG A 6 1.67 -12.08 3.35
CA ARG A 6 2.66 -13.15 3.10
C ARG A 6 3.25 -13.61 4.43
N GLY A 7 3.47 -14.92 4.57
CA GLY A 7 3.91 -15.53 5.83
C GLY A 7 5.30 -15.11 6.32
N ASP A 8 6.08 -14.43 5.48
CA ASP A 8 7.42 -13.93 5.76
C ASP A 8 7.45 -12.43 6.14
N GLU A 9 6.31 -11.74 6.16
CA GLU A 9 6.32 -10.31 6.50
C GLU A 9 6.60 -10.06 8.00
N PRO A 10 7.50 -9.12 8.34
CA PRO A 10 7.93 -8.89 9.73
C PRO A 10 6.79 -8.56 10.70
N TRP A 11 5.74 -7.88 10.24
CA TRP A 11 4.58 -7.55 11.06
C TRP A 11 3.69 -8.78 11.33
N PHE A 12 3.61 -9.72 10.39
CA PHE A 12 2.85 -10.96 10.54
C PHE A 12 3.53 -11.91 11.54
N LEU A 13 4.85 -12.03 11.47
CA LEU A 13 5.65 -12.76 12.47
C LEU A 13 5.55 -12.12 13.87
N SER A 14 5.51 -10.78 13.93
CA SER A 14 5.29 -10.04 15.18
C SER A 14 3.90 -10.28 15.76
N LEU A 15 2.87 -10.41 14.91
CA LEU A 15 1.51 -10.77 15.31
C LEU A 15 1.44 -12.20 15.86
N ILE A 16 2.07 -13.17 15.18
CA ILE A 16 2.15 -14.57 15.66
C ILE A 16 2.86 -14.64 17.02
N LYS A 17 3.97 -13.90 17.18
CA LYS A 17 4.69 -13.83 18.46
C LYS A 17 3.79 -13.26 19.57
N ARG A 18 3.06 -12.19 19.29
CA ARG A 18 2.13 -11.56 20.24
C ARG A 18 0.98 -12.49 20.64
N MET A 19 0.43 -13.25 19.69
CA MET A 19 -0.59 -14.29 19.97
C MET A 19 -0.08 -15.44 20.85
N ARG A 20 1.23 -15.70 20.83
CA ARG A 20 1.87 -16.69 21.70
C ARG A 20 1.97 -16.19 23.14
N GLU A 21 2.28 -14.91 23.29
CA GLU A 21 2.58 -14.24 24.56
C GLU A 21 1.31 -13.76 25.29
N ASP A 22 0.24 -13.41 24.57
CA ASP A 22 -1.01 -12.88 25.14
C ASP A 22 -2.25 -13.73 24.75
N PRO A 23 -2.87 -14.45 25.71
CA PRO A 23 -4.07 -15.26 25.48
C PRO A 23 -5.28 -14.48 24.95
N GLU A 24 -5.42 -13.18 25.23
CA GLU A 24 -6.58 -12.38 24.80
C GLU A 24 -6.54 -12.08 23.29
N THR A 25 -5.34 -11.97 22.71
CA THR A 25 -5.16 -11.79 21.26
C THR A 25 -5.46 -13.04 20.41
N ARG A 26 -5.61 -14.22 21.03
CA ARG A 26 -5.94 -15.47 20.33
C ARG A 26 -7.36 -15.47 19.73
N GLY A 27 -8.29 -14.72 20.33
CA GLY A 27 -9.68 -14.65 19.87
C GLY A 27 -9.89 -13.86 18.58
N VAL A 28 -8.98 -12.93 18.25
CA VAL A 28 -9.14 -11.97 17.15
C VAL A 28 -8.74 -12.58 15.79
N ALA A 29 -7.88 -13.59 15.76
CA ALA A 29 -7.37 -14.19 14.53
C ALA A 29 -8.27 -15.29 13.94
N LEU A 30 -9.25 -15.79 14.70
CA LEU A 30 -10.10 -16.92 14.29
C LEU A 30 -11.14 -16.57 13.20
N ILE A 31 -11.29 -15.29 12.87
CA ILE A 31 -12.26 -14.82 11.85
C ILE A 31 -11.67 -14.88 10.43
N ALA A 32 -10.37 -15.14 10.26
CA ALA A 32 -9.74 -15.13 8.93
C ALA A 32 -9.69 -16.50 8.22
N VAL A 33 -10.10 -17.61 8.86
CA VAL A 33 -9.85 -18.97 8.32
C VAL A 33 -11.09 -19.89 8.28
N ALA A 34 -12.27 -19.40 8.68
CA ALA A 34 -13.49 -20.23 8.69
C ALA A 34 -14.58 -19.66 7.80
N ASP A 35 -14.34 -19.65 6.48
CA ASP A 35 -15.43 -19.63 5.49
C ASP A 35 -15.07 -20.54 4.31
N GLU A 36 -15.13 -21.86 4.54
CA GLU A 36 -15.08 -22.88 3.47
C GLU A 36 -16.47 -23.22 2.92
N GLY A 37 -17.52 -22.48 3.30
CA GLY A 37 -18.91 -22.86 3.02
C GLY A 37 -19.58 -22.16 1.84
N ALA A 38 -19.04 -21.05 1.36
CA ALA A 38 -19.80 -20.17 0.47
C ALA A 38 -18.98 -19.54 -0.68
N LEU A 39 -18.35 -20.33 -1.54
CA LEU A 39 -17.92 -19.84 -2.86
C LEU A 39 -18.15 -20.87 -3.98
N PRO A 40 -18.60 -20.43 -5.17
CA PRO A 40 -18.86 -21.31 -6.30
C PRO A 40 -17.56 -21.93 -6.82
N SER A 41 -17.65 -23.17 -7.27
CA SER A 41 -16.56 -23.98 -7.80
C SER A 41 -15.82 -23.27 -8.96
N GLY A 42 -14.65 -22.72 -8.66
CA GLY A 42 -13.69 -22.28 -9.68
C GLY A 42 -12.88 -21.04 -9.26
N GLY A 43 -11.79 -21.24 -8.52
CA GLY A 43 -10.82 -20.17 -8.24
C GLY A 43 -9.81 -20.58 -7.17
N GLY A 44 -8.62 -21.02 -7.59
CA GLY A 44 -7.63 -21.65 -6.71
C GLY A 44 -7.01 -20.72 -5.67
N ILE A 45 -7.19 -21.08 -4.39
CA ILE A 45 -6.38 -20.60 -3.27
C ILE A 45 -5.08 -21.41 -3.24
N HIS A 46 -4.11 -21.08 -4.10
CA HIS A 46 -2.81 -21.77 -4.11
C HIS A 46 -1.60 -20.82 -4.07
N ARG A 47 -1.78 -19.51 -3.86
CA ARG A 47 -0.67 -18.57 -4.11
C ARG A 47 0.17 -18.12 -2.92
N ASN A 48 -0.17 -18.45 -1.67
CA ASN A 48 0.61 -17.96 -0.52
C ASN A 48 0.80 -19.00 0.61
N LEU A 49 1.10 -20.26 0.28
CA LEU A 49 1.68 -21.18 1.26
C LEU A 49 3.19 -20.91 1.38
N PRO A 50 3.80 -21.06 2.57
CA PRO A 50 5.25 -21.10 2.70
C PRO A 50 5.82 -22.13 1.71
N LYS A 51 6.87 -21.76 0.97
CA LYS A 51 7.44 -22.63 -0.06
C LYS A 51 7.72 -24.03 0.50
N GLY A 52 7.11 -25.05 -0.11
CA GLY A 52 7.33 -26.45 0.24
C GLY A 52 6.34 -27.07 1.24
N LEU A 53 5.35 -26.32 1.75
CA LEU A 53 4.28 -26.90 2.56
C LEU A 53 3.02 -27.15 1.74
N SER A 54 2.47 -28.36 1.86
CA SER A 54 1.10 -28.64 1.44
C SER A 54 0.07 -28.00 2.38
N VAL A 55 -1.17 -27.81 1.91
CA VAL A 55 -2.30 -27.32 2.73
C VAL A 55 -2.47 -28.19 3.99
N ASP A 56 -2.34 -29.50 3.85
CA ASP A 56 -2.47 -30.45 4.95
C ASP A 56 -1.35 -30.32 5.99
N GLU A 57 -0.11 -30.07 5.57
CA GLU A 57 1.01 -29.83 6.49
C GLU A 57 0.86 -28.51 7.23
N TRP A 58 0.38 -27.48 6.53
CA TRP A 58 0.12 -26.17 7.14
C TRP A 58 -1.01 -26.25 8.18
N ALA A 59 -2.10 -26.94 7.85
CA ALA A 59 -3.21 -27.21 8.77
C ALA A 59 -2.77 -28.03 9.99
N LYS A 60 -1.91 -29.04 9.80
CA LYS A 60 -1.32 -29.83 10.90
C LYS A 60 -0.44 -28.98 11.81
N GLN A 61 0.37 -28.07 11.26
CA GLN A 61 1.21 -27.17 12.06
C GLN A 61 0.36 -26.20 12.89
N LEU A 62 -0.68 -25.60 12.30
CA LEU A 62 -1.63 -24.76 13.03
C LEU A 62 -2.32 -25.54 14.16
N THR A 63 -2.79 -26.75 13.88
CA THR A 63 -3.43 -27.60 14.88
C THR A 63 -2.47 -27.99 16.01
N SER A 64 -1.19 -28.20 15.70
CA SER A 64 -0.17 -28.48 16.72
C SER A 64 0.13 -27.29 17.64
N LEU A 65 0.01 -26.05 17.14
CA LEU A 65 0.22 -24.82 17.91
C LEU A 65 -0.93 -24.53 18.87
N ILE A 66 -2.14 -24.96 18.53
CA ILE A 66 -3.36 -24.73 19.31
C ILE A 66 -3.54 -25.80 20.41
N GLY A 67 -2.79 -26.91 20.33
CA GLY A 67 -2.88 -28.03 21.26
C GLY A 67 -4.15 -28.88 21.05
N PRO A 68 -4.24 -30.08 21.65
CA PRO A 68 -5.40 -30.94 21.48
C PRO A 68 -6.65 -30.27 22.05
N VAL A 69 -7.56 -29.86 21.17
CA VAL A 69 -8.91 -29.43 21.55
C VAL A 69 -9.58 -30.61 22.24
N ARG A 70 -9.65 -30.58 23.57
CA ARG A 70 -10.39 -31.58 24.34
C ARG A 70 -11.85 -31.51 23.89
N LYS A 71 -12.28 -32.49 23.09
CA LYS A 71 -13.69 -32.73 22.75
C LYS A 71 -14.44 -33.10 24.02
N ARG A 72 -14.76 -32.12 24.86
CA ARG A 72 -15.81 -32.29 25.87
C ARG A 72 -17.12 -32.24 25.10
N PRO A 73 -17.99 -33.26 25.21
CA PRO A 73 -19.35 -33.13 24.69
C PRO A 73 -20.00 -31.99 25.45
N ILE A 74 -20.12 -30.84 24.81
CA ILE A 74 -20.89 -29.72 25.36
C ILE A 74 -22.35 -30.19 25.24
N PRO A 75 -23.10 -30.35 26.34
CA PRO A 75 -24.52 -30.63 26.23
C PRO A 75 -25.15 -29.47 25.48
N ALA A 76 -25.72 -29.78 24.31
CA ALA A 76 -26.42 -28.83 23.46
C ALA A 76 -27.72 -28.41 24.17
N SER A 77 -27.61 -27.58 25.20
CA SER A 77 -28.78 -26.89 25.71
C SER A 77 -29.24 -25.94 24.60
N PRO A 78 -30.53 -25.94 24.24
CA PRO A 78 -31.08 -25.05 23.22
C PRO A 78 -30.73 -23.57 23.46
N ARG A 79 -30.56 -23.20 24.74
CA ARG A 79 -30.14 -21.86 25.19
C ARG A 79 -28.72 -21.50 24.73
N LEU A 80 -27.79 -22.45 24.75
CA LEU A 80 -26.40 -22.19 24.36
C LEU A 80 -26.27 -22.03 22.84
N LEU A 81 -27.00 -22.84 22.07
CA LEU A 81 -27.08 -22.71 20.61
C LEU A 81 -27.72 -21.38 20.19
N ALA A 82 -28.80 -20.97 20.85
CA ALA A 82 -29.44 -19.67 20.63
C ALA A 82 -28.49 -18.50 20.94
N LEU A 83 -27.69 -18.60 22.02
CA LEU A 83 -26.71 -17.59 22.38
C LEU A 83 -25.59 -17.48 21.33
N VAL A 84 -25.05 -18.60 20.86
CA VAL A 84 -24.00 -18.61 19.81
C VAL A 84 -24.51 -18.02 18.51
N ALA A 85 -25.74 -18.37 18.10
CA ALA A 85 -26.37 -17.79 16.91
C ALA A 85 -26.60 -16.27 17.05
N ALA A 86 -27.05 -15.81 18.21
CA ALA A 86 -27.25 -14.38 18.49
C ALA A 86 -25.93 -13.59 18.46
N LEU A 87 -24.85 -14.16 19.02
CA LEU A 87 -23.53 -13.56 18.98
C LEU A 87 -22.96 -13.51 17.56
N GLY A 88 -23.18 -14.56 16.76
CA GLY A 88 -22.82 -14.58 15.34
C GLY A 88 -23.53 -13.48 14.54
N LEU A 89 -24.84 -13.33 14.73
CA LEU A 89 -25.63 -12.27 14.08
C LEU A 89 -25.19 -10.87 14.50
N LEU A 90 -24.85 -10.66 15.79
CA LEU A 90 -24.31 -9.38 16.28
C LEU A 90 -22.95 -9.05 15.65
N ALA A 91 -22.07 -10.04 15.49
CA ALA A 91 -20.79 -9.85 14.82
C ALA A 91 -20.97 -9.44 13.35
N VAL A 92 -21.85 -10.13 12.62
CA VAL A 92 -22.16 -9.79 11.22
C VAL A 92 -22.77 -8.37 11.12
N ALA A 93 -23.71 -8.03 12.01
CA ALA A 93 -24.31 -6.70 12.05
C ALA A 93 -23.28 -5.60 12.34
N ALA A 94 -22.34 -5.84 13.25
CA ALA A 94 -21.25 -4.91 13.56
C ALA A 94 -20.34 -4.66 12.36
N VAL A 95 -19.99 -5.72 11.61
CA VAL A 95 -19.20 -5.61 10.38
C VAL A 95 -19.96 -4.80 9.34
N ILE A 96 -21.25 -5.08 9.11
CA ILE A 96 -22.09 -4.31 8.18
C ILE A 96 -22.15 -2.84 8.60
N LEU A 97 -22.31 -2.55 9.90
CA LEU A 97 -22.34 -1.19 10.42
C LEU A 97 -21.01 -0.46 10.21
N MET A 98 -19.86 -1.13 10.36
CA MET A 98 -18.55 -0.56 10.07
C MET A 98 -18.37 -0.18 8.59
N PHE A 99 -19.01 -0.90 7.67
CA PHE A 99 -18.99 -0.57 6.24
C PHE A 99 -20.09 0.42 5.81
N ALA A 100 -21.20 0.51 6.54
CA ALA A 100 -22.32 1.39 6.23
C ALA A 100 -22.17 2.80 6.83
N LEU A 101 -21.37 2.98 7.88
CA LEU A 101 -21.06 4.30 8.39
C LEU A 101 -20.11 5.02 7.43
N PRO A 102 -20.39 6.27 7.05
CA PRO A 102 -19.47 7.07 6.25
C PRO A 102 -18.15 7.16 7.04
N GLN A 103 -17.07 6.64 6.43
CA GLN A 103 -15.73 6.73 6.96
C GLN A 103 -15.40 8.21 7.12
N ARG A 104 -15.58 8.76 8.33
CA ARG A 104 -14.99 10.04 8.68
C ARG A 104 -13.49 9.81 8.63
N GLU A 105 -12.81 10.54 7.76
CA GLU A 105 -11.35 10.57 7.67
C GLU A 105 -10.79 11.10 8.99
N THR A 106 -10.72 10.25 10.02
CA THR A 106 -9.95 10.55 11.22
C THR A 106 -8.58 9.89 11.02
N THR A 107 -7.72 10.60 10.30
CA THR A 107 -6.28 10.37 10.43
C THR A 107 -5.95 10.52 11.91
N PRO A 108 -5.25 9.56 12.55
CA PRO A 108 -4.82 9.76 13.93
C PRO A 108 -3.96 11.04 13.99
N PRO A 109 -4.21 11.96 14.93
CA PRO A 109 -3.39 13.15 15.06
C PRO A 109 -1.97 12.71 15.38
N ILE A 110 -1.03 13.13 14.53
CA ILE A 110 0.41 13.00 14.82
C ILE A 110 0.65 13.79 16.12
N PRO A 111 1.27 13.18 17.15
CA PRO A 111 1.50 13.86 18.41
C PRO A 111 2.30 15.16 18.16
N PRO A 112 1.81 16.32 18.63
CA PRO A 112 2.50 17.58 18.42
C PRO A 112 3.74 17.63 19.31
N GLY A 113 4.91 17.29 18.76
CA GLY A 113 6.18 17.38 19.49
C GLY A 113 7.35 16.62 18.89
N GLU A 114 7.13 15.58 18.08
CA GLU A 114 8.21 14.89 17.38
C GLU A 114 8.36 15.43 15.96
N LEU A 115 9.09 16.55 15.83
CA LEU A 115 9.89 16.74 14.63
C LEU A 115 10.80 15.50 14.56
N ALA A 116 10.47 14.58 13.66
CA ALA A 116 11.33 13.46 13.32
C ALA A 116 12.78 13.98 13.20
N ASP A 117 13.69 13.37 13.96
CA ASP A 117 15.14 13.62 13.86
C ASP A 117 15.51 13.70 12.36
N TRP A 118 16.41 14.61 11.99
CA TRP A 118 16.79 14.79 10.59
C TRP A 118 17.28 13.49 9.96
N LYS A 119 17.82 12.55 10.76
CA LYS A 119 18.09 11.17 10.35
C LYS A 119 16.85 10.37 9.97
N THR A 120 15.77 10.49 10.72
CA THR A 120 14.46 9.88 10.40
C THR A 120 13.83 10.57 9.19
N GLN A 121 14.05 11.87 9.00
CA GLN A 121 13.67 12.57 7.77
C GLN A 121 14.52 12.13 6.57
N GLU A 122 15.82 11.87 6.76
CA GLU A 122 16.73 11.35 5.73
C GLU A 122 16.40 9.90 5.37
N GLU A 123 16.11 9.04 6.35
CA GLU A 123 15.57 7.68 6.14
C GLU A 123 14.20 7.73 5.49
N MET A 124 13.31 8.64 5.89
CA MET A 124 12.06 8.91 5.19
C MET A 124 12.29 9.53 3.82
N MET A 125 13.40 10.22 3.54
CA MET A 125 13.73 10.79 2.23
C MET A 125 14.34 9.75 1.30
N GLU A 126 15.11 8.80 1.81
CA GLU A 126 15.56 7.58 1.12
C GLU A 126 14.37 6.67 0.85
N THR A 127 13.51 6.49 1.85
CA THR A 127 12.22 5.78 1.71
C THR A 127 11.27 6.58 0.81
N ASN A 128 11.31 7.91 0.77
CA ASN A 128 10.49 8.73 -0.14
C ASN A 128 11.07 8.83 -1.55
N LYS A 129 12.40 8.74 -1.72
CA LYS A 129 13.01 8.45 -3.01
C LYS A 129 12.39 7.16 -3.52
N LEU A 130 12.37 6.10 -2.69
CA LEU A 130 11.68 4.84 -3.00
C LEU A 130 10.16 5.04 -3.25
N LEU A 131 9.43 5.84 -2.46
CA LEU A 131 7.98 6.04 -2.64
C LEU A 131 7.64 6.75 -3.96
N PHE A 132 8.47 7.70 -4.41
CA PHE A 132 8.37 8.28 -5.76
C PHE A 132 8.76 7.26 -6.85
N HIS A 133 9.77 6.42 -6.55
CA HIS A 133 10.31 5.43 -7.49
C HIS A 133 9.49 4.15 -7.60
N GLU A 134 8.59 3.84 -6.68
CA GLU A 134 7.88 2.56 -6.69
C GLU A 134 6.51 2.57 -7.31
N GLY A 135 5.76 3.67 -7.30
CA GLY A 135 4.38 3.51 -7.77
C GLY A 135 3.32 4.30 -7.05
N SER A 136 3.65 4.79 -5.86
CA SER A 136 2.60 5.05 -4.90
C SER A 136 2.00 6.41 -5.16
N TRP A 137 0.91 6.43 -5.91
CA TRP A 137 -0.14 7.46 -5.83
C TRP A 137 -0.50 7.79 -4.37
N PHE A 138 -0.33 6.83 -3.46
CA PHE A 138 -0.42 7.00 -2.01
C PHE A 138 0.53 8.04 -1.42
N ALA A 139 1.58 8.46 -2.14
CA ALA A 139 2.47 9.55 -1.74
C ALA A 139 1.85 10.94 -1.97
N ARG A 140 0.81 11.09 -2.81
CA ARG A 140 0.23 12.40 -3.15
C ARG A 140 -0.21 13.22 -1.92
N PRO A 141 -0.89 12.64 -0.90
CA PRO A 141 -1.20 13.36 0.34
C PRO A 141 0.05 13.85 1.10
N PHE A 142 1.18 13.17 0.93
CA PHE A 142 2.45 13.53 1.59
C PHE A 142 3.24 14.58 0.82
N LEU A 143 3.14 14.56 -0.51
CA LEU A 143 3.84 15.46 -1.41
C LEU A 143 3.16 16.82 -1.55
N GLY A 144 1.84 16.86 -1.36
CA GLY A 144 1.04 18.07 -1.49
C GLY A 144 0.61 18.32 -2.95
N GLU A 145 0.39 19.59 -3.27
CA GLU A 145 -0.16 20.00 -4.57
C GLU A 145 0.96 20.27 -5.57
N GLY A 146 0.74 19.94 -6.84
CA GLY A 146 1.61 20.41 -7.92
C GLY A 146 1.56 21.92 -8.03
N VAL A 147 2.73 22.57 -7.99
CA VAL A 147 2.83 24.04 -8.07
C VAL A 147 3.99 24.50 -8.94
N HIS A 148 3.86 25.72 -9.42
CA HIS A 148 4.93 26.58 -9.88
C HIS A 148 5.13 27.69 -8.85
N LEU A 149 6.33 27.80 -8.28
CA LEU A 149 6.72 28.87 -7.37
C LEU A 149 7.64 29.85 -8.11
N THR A 150 7.29 31.13 -8.08
CA THR A 150 8.23 32.21 -8.43
C THR A 150 8.77 32.81 -7.14
N LEU A 151 10.08 32.81 -6.99
CA LEU A 151 10.77 33.35 -5.82
C LEU A 151 10.97 34.87 -5.93
N ALA A 152 11.29 35.51 -4.81
CA ALA A 152 11.58 36.94 -4.72
C ALA A 152 12.78 37.35 -5.61
N ASP A 153 13.75 36.45 -5.77
CA ASP A 153 14.92 36.63 -6.64
C ASP A 153 14.61 36.39 -8.14
N GLY A 154 13.37 36.03 -8.48
CA GLY A 154 12.92 35.76 -9.85
C GLY A 154 13.12 34.32 -10.33
N ARG A 155 13.76 33.44 -9.54
CA ARG A 155 13.86 32.01 -9.89
C ARG A 155 12.47 31.37 -9.91
N LYS A 156 12.32 30.42 -10.82
CA LYS A 156 11.11 29.61 -10.98
C LYS A 156 11.41 28.19 -10.57
N LEU A 157 10.63 27.66 -9.65
CA LEU A 157 10.75 26.31 -9.16
C LEU A 157 9.43 25.56 -9.40
N GLU A 158 9.54 24.30 -9.80
CA GLU A 158 8.37 23.46 -10.06
C GLU A 158 8.49 22.16 -9.27
N GLY A 159 7.35 21.68 -8.77
CA GLY A 159 7.31 20.45 -8.00
C GLY A 159 6.02 20.30 -7.21
N PHE A 160 6.04 19.38 -6.26
CA PHE A 160 4.95 19.23 -5.30
C PHE A 160 5.26 20.05 -4.06
N ALA A 161 4.33 20.91 -3.67
CA ALA A 161 4.45 21.78 -2.53
C ALA A 161 3.52 21.33 -1.40
N ARG A 162 4.11 21.23 -0.22
CA ARG A 162 3.40 21.06 1.05
C ARG A 162 3.66 22.24 1.95
N GLN A 163 2.60 22.75 2.56
CA GLN A 163 2.70 23.82 3.54
C GLN A 163 3.26 23.28 4.86
N GLU A 164 4.31 23.91 5.37
CA GLU A 164 4.91 23.64 6.68
C GLU A 164 4.88 24.91 7.54
N LYS A 165 5.21 24.78 8.84
CA LYS A 165 5.18 25.92 9.77
C LYS A 165 6.13 27.06 9.37
N GLU A 166 7.30 26.71 8.83
CA GLU A 166 8.40 27.65 8.54
C GLU A 166 8.47 28.07 7.06
N GLY A 167 7.65 27.47 6.20
CA GLY A 167 7.82 27.60 4.76
C GLY A 167 6.93 26.70 3.94
N VAL A 168 7.29 26.58 2.66
CA VAL A 168 6.75 25.59 1.74
C VAL A 168 7.84 24.57 1.47
N PHE A 169 7.58 23.32 1.83
CA PHE A 169 8.44 22.22 1.42
C PHE A 169 8.13 21.91 -0.05
N LEU A 170 9.08 22.18 -0.93
CA LEU A 170 8.98 21.90 -2.35
C LEU A 170 9.82 20.67 -2.71
N ARG A 171 9.15 19.65 -3.24
CA ARG A 171 9.77 18.47 -3.82
C ARG A 171 9.76 18.60 -5.34
N GLY A 172 10.91 18.95 -5.90
CA GLY A 172 11.16 18.89 -7.34
C GLY A 172 11.46 17.46 -7.79
N MET A 173 11.82 17.31 -9.07
CA MET A 173 12.06 16.00 -9.66
C MET A 173 13.33 15.32 -9.14
N ASN A 174 14.35 16.11 -8.82
CA ASN A 174 15.65 15.61 -8.38
C ASN A 174 16.08 16.13 -7.00
N ASP A 175 15.30 17.05 -6.43
CA ASP A 175 15.65 17.82 -5.24
C ASP A 175 14.44 18.01 -4.32
N ALA A 176 14.74 18.29 -3.07
CA ALA A 176 13.77 18.72 -2.07
C ALA A 176 14.36 19.89 -1.31
N GLN A 177 13.56 20.91 -1.06
CA GLN A 177 13.99 22.08 -0.30
C GLN A 177 12.83 22.72 0.44
N LEU A 178 13.10 23.21 1.65
CA LEU A 178 12.20 24.08 2.38
C LEU A 178 12.44 25.52 1.95
N ILE A 179 11.42 26.16 1.38
CA ILE A 179 11.46 27.53 0.91
C ILE A 179 10.72 28.40 1.92
N LYS A 180 11.38 29.43 2.46
CA LYS A 180 10.74 30.35 3.41
C LYS A 180 9.63 31.13 2.71
N LEU A 181 8.55 31.41 3.44
CA LEU A 181 7.42 32.18 2.90
C LEU A 181 7.83 33.58 2.43
N SER A 182 8.82 34.19 3.08
CA SER A 182 9.38 35.49 2.69
C SER A 182 10.00 35.48 1.29
N ASP A 183 10.46 34.31 0.83
CA ASP A 183 11.19 34.16 -0.41
C ASP A 183 10.26 33.81 -1.57
N ILE A 184 8.97 33.56 -1.30
CA ILE A 184 7.97 33.21 -2.31
C ILE A 184 7.22 34.47 -2.74
N ARG A 185 7.35 34.82 -4.01
CA ARG A 185 6.65 35.95 -4.60
C ARG A 185 5.28 35.57 -5.15
N GLN A 186 5.19 34.38 -5.77
CA GLN A 186 3.97 33.89 -6.42
C GLN A 186 3.92 32.38 -6.35
N ARG A 187 2.72 31.83 -6.11
CA ARG A 187 2.42 30.40 -6.12
C ARG A 187 1.26 30.16 -7.06
N GLU A 188 1.47 29.31 -8.05
CA GLU A 188 0.45 28.92 -9.02
C GLU A 188 0.25 27.41 -8.98
N PRO A 189 -0.98 26.90 -8.83
CA PRO A 189 -1.26 25.49 -9.02
C PRO A 189 -0.87 25.07 -10.43
N LYS A 190 -0.03 24.03 -10.54
CA LYS A 190 0.41 23.50 -11.82
C LYS A 190 0.43 21.99 -11.75
N ARG A 191 -0.34 21.36 -12.64
CA ARG A 191 -0.36 19.91 -12.78
C ARG A 191 1.04 19.41 -13.17
N GLN A 192 1.56 18.47 -12.40
CA GLN A 192 2.89 17.92 -12.64
C GLN A 192 2.83 16.73 -13.60
N PRO A 193 3.85 16.50 -14.44
CA PRO A 193 3.90 15.33 -15.32
C PRO A 193 3.73 14.00 -14.58
N TYR A 194 4.20 13.91 -13.33
CA TYR A 194 3.98 12.73 -12.49
C TYR A 194 2.51 12.46 -12.20
N GLU A 195 1.67 13.47 -12.02
CA GLU A 195 0.23 13.27 -11.79
C GLU A 195 -0.43 12.61 -12.99
N GLU A 196 -0.11 13.10 -14.19
CA GLU A 196 -0.63 12.52 -15.44
C GLU A 196 -0.10 11.09 -15.67
N TYR A 197 1.19 10.87 -15.41
CA TYR A 197 1.78 9.54 -15.44
C TYR A 197 1.02 8.54 -14.56
N TRP A 198 0.71 8.92 -13.31
CA TRP A 198 0.00 8.02 -12.38
C TRP A 198 -1.42 7.72 -12.86
N GLU A 199 -2.13 8.73 -13.36
CA GLU A 199 -3.47 8.53 -13.92
C GLU A 199 -3.47 7.62 -15.15
N GLN A 200 -2.47 7.75 -16.03
CA GLN A 200 -2.32 6.87 -17.18
C GLN A 200 -1.95 5.45 -16.73
N ALA A 201 -0.98 5.31 -15.82
CA ALA A 201 -0.55 4.01 -15.30
C ALA A 201 -1.68 3.24 -14.61
N ALA A 202 -2.54 3.93 -13.86
CA ALA A 202 -3.69 3.32 -13.16
C ALA A 202 -4.76 2.76 -14.11
N ARG A 203 -4.75 3.15 -15.39
CA ARG A 203 -5.69 2.65 -16.42
C ARG A 203 -5.16 1.44 -17.16
N LEU A 204 -3.87 1.11 -17.02
CA LEU A 204 -3.24 0.00 -17.71
C LEU A 204 -3.42 -1.30 -16.93
N SER A 205 -3.73 -2.37 -17.65
CA SER A 205 -3.69 -3.73 -17.13
C SER A 205 -2.25 -4.21 -17.02
N GLU A 206 -1.93 -5.02 -16.00
CA GLU A 206 -0.60 -5.63 -15.86
C GLU A 206 -0.18 -6.46 -17.08
N GLY A 207 -1.14 -6.96 -17.87
CA GLY A 207 -0.89 -7.70 -19.11
C GLY A 207 -0.81 -6.84 -20.38
N ASP A 208 -0.98 -5.52 -20.29
CA ASP A 208 -0.98 -4.63 -21.46
C ASP A 208 0.45 -4.15 -21.79
N ALA A 209 1.24 -5.02 -22.42
CA ALA A 209 2.62 -4.71 -22.79
C ALA A 209 2.73 -3.45 -23.66
N GLU A 210 1.85 -3.31 -24.65
CA GLU A 210 1.82 -2.18 -25.58
C GLU A 210 1.42 -0.87 -24.89
N GLY A 211 0.45 -0.92 -23.98
CA GLY A 211 0.08 0.22 -23.15
C GLY A 211 1.23 0.70 -22.28
N HIS A 212 1.95 -0.22 -21.65
CA HIS A 212 3.14 0.10 -20.85
C HIS A 212 4.26 0.71 -21.71
N ILE A 213 4.46 0.26 -22.96
CA ILE A 213 5.46 0.86 -23.87
C ILE A 213 5.09 2.29 -24.25
N ARG A 214 3.83 2.55 -24.64
CA ARG A 214 3.37 3.90 -24.97
C ARG A 214 3.55 4.85 -23.79
N LEU A 215 3.19 4.40 -22.58
CA LEU A 215 3.40 5.19 -21.38
C LEU A 215 4.89 5.43 -21.09
N ALA A 216 5.76 4.43 -21.34
CA ALA A 216 7.20 4.59 -21.20
C ALA A 216 7.75 5.66 -22.16
N GLN A 217 7.31 5.68 -23.42
CA GLN A 217 7.70 6.69 -24.41
C GLN A 217 7.23 8.10 -23.98
N TRP A 218 5.96 8.22 -23.57
CA TRP A 218 5.42 9.47 -23.02
C TRP A 218 6.25 9.98 -21.82
N CYS A 219 6.65 9.06 -20.93
CA CYS A 219 7.53 9.41 -19.81
C CYS A 219 8.86 9.99 -20.27
N LEU A 220 9.47 9.46 -21.34
CA LEU A 220 10.73 9.99 -21.88
C LEU A 220 10.57 11.40 -22.45
N GLU A 221 9.48 11.66 -23.17
CA GLU A 221 9.15 12.98 -23.70
C GLU A 221 8.99 14.03 -22.59
N HIS A 222 8.54 13.61 -21.41
CA HIS A 222 8.35 14.47 -20.24
C HIS A 222 9.52 14.41 -19.25
N GLY A 223 10.64 13.80 -19.63
CA GLY A 223 11.86 13.73 -18.80
C GLY A 223 11.80 12.72 -17.64
N LEU A 224 10.72 11.96 -17.51
CA LEU A 224 10.48 10.99 -16.43
C LEU A 224 11.22 9.66 -16.66
N LYS A 225 12.55 9.70 -16.79
CA LYS A 225 13.38 8.55 -17.17
C LYS A 225 13.21 7.31 -16.30
N LEU A 226 13.08 7.49 -14.98
CA LEU A 226 12.89 6.38 -14.04
C LEU A 226 11.50 5.74 -14.19
N ALA A 227 10.47 6.56 -14.42
CA ALA A 227 9.13 6.04 -14.72
C ALA A 227 9.14 5.28 -16.04
N ALA A 228 9.79 5.81 -17.08
CA ALA A 228 9.94 5.12 -18.36
C ALA A 228 10.60 3.75 -18.21
N LYS A 229 11.71 3.66 -17.46
CA LYS A 229 12.39 2.39 -17.17
C LYS A 229 11.47 1.39 -16.47
N ARG A 230 10.67 1.84 -15.50
CA ARG A 230 9.69 1.00 -14.79
C ARG A 230 8.62 0.46 -15.74
N GLU A 231 8.09 1.31 -16.62
CA GLU A 231 7.08 0.90 -17.59
C GLU A 231 7.64 -0.06 -18.64
N TYR A 232 8.86 0.13 -19.14
CA TYR A 232 9.51 -0.86 -19.99
C TYR A 232 9.71 -2.21 -19.29
N ARG A 233 10.04 -2.20 -18.00
CA ARG A 233 10.13 -3.42 -17.20
C ARG A 233 8.77 -4.13 -17.09
N ARG A 234 7.70 -3.38 -16.85
CA ARG A 234 6.32 -3.92 -16.80
C ARG A 234 5.92 -4.53 -18.14
N ALA A 235 6.21 -3.83 -19.25
CA ALA A 235 5.99 -4.37 -20.58
C ALA A 235 6.74 -5.69 -20.83
N LEU A 236 7.99 -5.83 -20.35
CA LEU A 236 8.75 -7.09 -20.43
C LEU A 236 8.23 -8.20 -19.51
N ILE A 237 7.54 -7.86 -18.43
CA ILE A 237 6.87 -8.87 -17.58
C ILE A 237 5.63 -9.39 -18.31
N ALA A 238 4.87 -8.51 -18.96
CA ALA A 238 3.68 -8.85 -19.74
C ALA A 238 4.04 -9.65 -21.01
N ASP A 239 5.05 -9.20 -21.76
CA ASP A 239 5.61 -9.89 -22.93
C ASP A 239 7.15 -9.89 -22.87
N PRO A 240 7.75 -11.01 -22.43
CA PRO A 240 9.21 -11.14 -22.36
C PRO A 240 9.92 -11.04 -23.70
N ASN A 241 9.25 -11.31 -24.82
CA ASN A 241 9.87 -11.30 -26.15
C ASN A 241 9.69 -9.97 -26.88
N HIS A 242 9.11 -8.96 -26.23
CA HIS A 242 8.85 -7.67 -26.83
C HIS A 242 10.14 -6.90 -27.15
N ALA A 243 10.52 -6.89 -28.44
CA ALA A 243 11.79 -6.33 -28.89
C ALA A 243 11.94 -4.83 -28.56
N GLU A 244 10.86 -4.05 -28.69
CA GLU A 244 10.88 -2.64 -28.35
C GLU A 244 11.04 -2.37 -26.85
N ALA A 245 10.28 -3.06 -25.99
CA ALA A 245 10.41 -2.90 -24.55
C ALA A 245 11.83 -3.23 -24.07
N ARG A 246 12.47 -4.26 -24.65
CA ARG A 246 13.86 -4.62 -24.36
C ARG A 246 14.83 -3.50 -24.73
N ARG A 247 14.76 -3.00 -25.96
CA ARG A 247 15.58 -1.85 -26.41
C ARG A 247 15.32 -0.59 -25.59
N GLY A 248 14.07 -0.35 -25.20
CA GLY A 248 13.67 0.76 -24.33
C GLY A 248 14.28 0.64 -22.94
N TYR A 249 14.18 -0.53 -22.33
CA TYR A 249 14.73 -0.82 -21.01
C TYR A 249 16.26 -0.67 -20.99
N ASP A 250 16.96 -1.25 -21.96
CA ASP A 250 18.43 -1.24 -22.01
C ASP A 250 19.00 0.17 -22.22
N ARG A 251 18.34 1.01 -23.04
CA ARG A 251 18.73 2.42 -23.23
C ARG A 251 18.57 3.29 -21.98
N ASN A 252 17.73 2.86 -21.04
CA ASN A 252 17.45 3.56 -19.79
C ASN A 252 18.07 2.85 -18.57
N ARG A 253 19.04 1.96 -18.81
CA ARG A 253 19.73 1.21 -17.76
C ARG A 253 20.67 2.11 -16.97
#